data_AF-F0GVX4-F1
#
_entry.id   AF-F0GVX4-F1
#
_cell.length_a   1.000
_cell.length_b   1.000
_cell.length_c   1.000
_cell.angle_alpha   90.00
_cell.angle_beta   90.00
_cell.angle_gamma   90.00
#
_symmetry.space_group_name_H-M   'P 1'
#
loop_
_entity.id
_entity.type
_entity.pdbx_description
1 polymer ?
#
loop_
_entity_poly.entity_id
_entity_poly.type
_entity_poly.pdbx_seq_one_letter_code
_entity_poly.pdbx_strand_id
1 'polypeptide(L)' 'MVNINYRLLPRVTLKIHVDDVLDGIIYIYEKSIRLNVNPRKIFLASDSAGSLLSLAALAFGYVFPTTVYT' A
#
# COMPACT_ATOMS: atom_id res chain seq x y z
N MET A 1 -8.87 11.70 2.88
CA MET A 1 -8.01 10.71 3.56
C MET A 1 -8.54 9.34 3.20
N VAL A 2 -7.69 8.43 2.71
CA VAL A 2 -8.08 7.05 2.37
C VAL A 2 -7.35 6.13 3.33
N ASN A 3 -8.07 5.19 3.95
CA ASN A 3 -7.48 4.23 4.88
C ASN A 3 -7.39 2.85 4.22
N ILE A 4 -6.27 2.15 4.40
CA ILE A 4 -6.06 0.80 3.86
C ILE A 4 -6.35 -0.20 4.98
N ASN A 5 -7.41 -0.98 4.82
CA ASN A 5 -7.80 -2.01 5.76
C ASN A 5 -7.11 -3.34 5.43
N TYR A 6 -5.83 -3.45 5.76
CA TYR A 6 -5.06 -4.69 5.57
C TYR A 6 -5.55 -5.80 6.49
N ARG A 7 -5.39 -7.06 6.08
CA ARG A 7 -5.78 -8.23 6.88
C ARG A 7 -4.94 -8.30 8.16
N LEU A 8 -5.44 -8.98 9.21
CA LEU A 8 -4.79 -9.01 10.52
C LEU A 8 -4.35 -10.42 10.95
N LEU A 9 -3.27 -10.46 11.74
CA LEU A 9 -2.85 -11.64 12.50
C LEU A 9 -3.96 -12.10 13.45
N PRO A 10 -4.04 -13.42 13.76
CA PRO A 10 -3.16 -14.49 13.28
C PRO A 10 -3.58 -15.09 11.92
N ARG A 11 -4.58 -14.52 11.24
CA ARG A 11 -5.18 -15.14 10.04
C ARG A 11 -4.30 -15.09 8.80
N VAL A 12 -3.31 -14.18 8.78
CA VAL A 12 -2.40 -13.95 7.66
C VAL A 12 -0.97 -13.74 8.15
N THR A 13 0.01 -13.85 7.26
CA THR A 13 1.43 -13.67 7.59
C THR A 13 1.86 -12.20 7.46
N LEU A 14 3.02 -11.84 8.02
CA LEU A 14 3.60 -10.51 7.86
C LEU A 14 3.79 -10.13 6.38
N LYS A 15 4.17 -11.09 5.54
CA LYS A 15 4.27 -10.87 4.08
C LYS A 15 2.94 -10.40 3.51
N ILE A 16 1.85 -11.09 3.87
CA ILE A 16 0.51 -10.75 3.38
C ILE A 16 0.07 -9.36 3.87
N HIS A 17 0.41 -8.94 5.09
CA HIS A 17 0.14 -7.56 5.54
C HIS A 17 0.82 -6.52 4.65
N VAL A 18 2.09 -6.76 4.30
CA VAL A 18 2.88 -5.86 3.46
C VAL A 18 2.32 -5.82 2.04
N ASP A 19 1.97 -6.98 1.48
CA ASP A 19 1.33 -7.08 0.16
C ASP A 19 0.00 -6.30 0.14
N ASP A 20 -0.86 -6.45 1.16
CA ASP A 20 -2.14 -5.72 1.25
C ASP A 20 -1.95 -4.19 1.26
N VAL A 21 -0.93 -3.69 1.97
CA VAL A 21 -0.61 -2.26 2.01
C VAL A 21 -0.07 -1.78 0.67
N LEU A 22 0.84 -2.54 0.04
CA LEU A 22 1.38 -2.23 -1.28
C LEU A 22 0.29 -2.18 -2.35
N ASP A 23 -0.57 -3.20 -2.40
CA ASP A 23 -1.69 -3.29 -3.34
C ASP A 23 -2.68 -2.14 -3.13
N GLY A 24 -2.95 -1.77 -1.87
CA GLY A 24 -3.78 -0.62 -1.54
C GLY A 24 -3.20 0.70 -2.06
N ILE A 25 -1.89 0.91 -1.90
CA ILE A 25 -1.19 2.10 -2.42
C ILE A 25 -1.25 2.13 -3.95
N ILE A 26 -0.93 1.01 -4.62
CA ILE A 26 -0.98 0.87 -6.08
C ILE A 26 -2.40 1.16 -6.59
N TYR A 27 -3.42 0.57 -5.98
CA TYR A 27 -4.81 0.77 -6.37
C TYR A 27 -5.23 2.24 -6.28
N ILE A 28 -4.87 2.94 -5.19
CA ILE A 28 -5.17 4.38 -5.03
C ILE A 28 -4.49 5.21 -6.12
N TYR A 29 -3.24 4.88 -6.45
CA TYR A 29 -2.50 5.56 -7.50
C TYR A 29 -3.12 5.33 -8.89
N GLU A 30 -3.34 4.08 -9.27
CA GLU A 30 -3.90 3.68 -10.57
C GLU A 30 -5.34 4.18 -10.77
N LYS A 31 -6.15 4.18 -9.72
CA LYS A 31 -7.56 4.62 -9.79
C LYS A 31 -7.72 6.07 -9.33
N SER A 32 -6.64 6.83 -9.21
CA SER A 32 -6.64 8.22 -8.72
C SER A 32 -7.67 9.11 -9.43
N ILE A 33 -7.80 9.01 -10.76
CA ILE A 33 -8.81 9.74 -11.55
C ILE A 33 -10.24 9.38 -11.08
N ARG A 34 -10.54 8.09 -10.95
CA ARG A 34 -11.86 7.60 -10.51
C ARG A 34 -12.16 7.99 -9.07
N LEU A 35 -11.14 8.06 -8.23
CA LEU A 35 -11.24 8.45 -6.82
C LEU A 35 -11.22 9.96 -6.62
N ASN A 36 -11.10 10.76 -7.69
CA ASN A 36 -10.92 12.22 -7.64
C ASN A 36 -9.73 12.64 -6.75
N VAL A 37 -8.63 11.88 -6.82
CA VAL A 37 -7.37 12.11 -6.09
C VAL A 37 -6.31 12.57 -7.09
N ASN A 38 -5.48 13.54 -6.70
CA ASN A 38 -4.34 13.94 -7.52
C ASN A 38 -3.16 12.98 -7.27
N PRO A 39 -2.75 12.16 -8.26
CA PRO A 39 -1.68 11.17 -8.08
C PRO A 39 -0.29 11.80 -7.84
N ARG A 40 -0.12 13.09 -8.12
CA ARG A 40 1.13 13.83 -7.86
C ARG A 40 1.21 14.44 -6.46
N LYS A 41 0.15 14.33 -5.66
CA LYS A 41 0.04 14.93 -4.32
C LYS A 41 -0.49 13.92 -3.30
N ILE A 42 0.13 12.75 -3.25
CA ILE A 42 -0.19 11.69 -2.29
C ILE A 42 0.82 11.73 -1.13
N PHE A 43 0.31 11.70 0.09
CA PHE A 43 1.09 11.60 1.32
C PHE A 43 0.67 10.35 2.08
N LEU A 44 1.65 9.62 2.60
CA LEU A 44 1.42 8.45 3.44
C LEU A 44 1.53 8.88 4.91
N ALA A 45 0.52 8.52 5.70
CA ALA A 45 0.48 8.77 7.14
C ALA A 45 0.22 7.44 7.85
N SER A 46 0.97 7.16 8.90
CA SER A 46 0.93 5.88 9.59
C SER A 46 1.47 6.02 11.02
N ASP A 47 1.05 5.11 11.89
CA ASP A 47 1.49 5.03 13.28
C ASP A 47 1.95 3.60 13.64
N SER A 48 2.88 3.49 14.59
CA SER A 48 3.31 2.21 15.19
C SER A 48 3.58 1.09 14.15
N ALA A 49 2.84 -0.02 14.20
CA ALA A 49 2.94 -1.12 13.23
C ALA A 49 2.61 -0.69 11.79
N GLY A 50 1.70 0.27 11.61
CA GLY A 50 1.38 0.84 10.30
C GLY A 50 2.58 1.52 9.65
N SER A 51 3.47 2.15 10.42
CA SER A 51 4.70 2.76 9.89
C SER A 51 5.70 1.73 9.40
N LEU A 52 5.82 0.60 10.11
CA LEU A 52 6.64 -0.52 9.65
C LEU A 52 6.10 -1.08 8.32
N LEU A 53 4.79 -1.33 8.23
CA LEU A 53 4.16 -1.87 7.02
C LEU A 53 4.24 -0.91 5.85
N SER A 54 4.01 0.38 6.10
CA SER A 54 4.11 1.45 5.11
C SER A 54 5.50 1.56 4.50
N LEU A 55 6.53 1.54 5.34
CA LEU A 55 7.92 1.59 4.89
C LEU A 55 8.32 0.32 4.14
N ALA A 56 7.91 -0.85 4.64
CA ALA A 56 8.17 -2.13 3.99
C ALA A 56 7.52 -2.17 2.59
N ALA A 57 6.26 -1.78 2.46
CA ALA A 57 5.55 -1.75 1.19
C ALA A 57 6.27 -0.88 0.15
N LEU A 58 6.72 0.33 0.55
CA LEU A 58 7.48 1.21 -0.34
C LEU A 58 8.84 0.61 -0.74
N ALA A 59 9.57 0.01 0.21
CA ALA A 59 10.84 -0.62 -0.07
C ALA A 59 10.69 -1.82 -1.03
N PHE A 60 9.70 -2.68 -0.80
CA PHE A 60 9.44 -3.82 -1.67
C PHE A 60 8.90 -3.40 -3.04
N GLY A 61 8.00 -2.42 -3.13
CA GLY A 61 7.51 -1.90 -4.42
C GLY A 61 8.59 -1.22 -5.26
N TYR A 62 9.64 -0.69 -4.64
CA TYR A 62 10.80 -0.10 -5.33
C TYR A 62 11.84 -1.14 -5.76
N VAL A 63 12.13 -2.12 -4.89
CA VAL A 63 13.19 -3.13 -5.11
C VAL A 63 12.71 -4.31 -5.95
N PHE A 64 11.45 -4.71 -5.78
CA PHE A 64 10.78 -5.72 -6.58
C PHE A 64 9.61 -5.04 -7.27
N PRO A 65 9.82 -4.37 -8.41
CA PRO A 65 8.69 -3.86 -9.18
C PRO A 65 7.79 -5.05 -9.45
N THR A 66 6.65 -5.08 -8.75
CA THR A 66 5.64 -6.12 -8.92
C THR A 66 5.35 -6.13 -10.40
N THR A 67 5.60 -7.28 -10.99
CA THR A 67 5.55 -7.51 -12.42
C THR A 67 4.27 -6.85 -12.95
N VAL A 68 4.44 -5.93 -13.89
CA VAL A 68 3.36 -5.25 -14.58
C VAL A 68 2.34 -6.31 -14.99
N TYR A 69 1.16 -6.31 -14.36
CA TYR A 69 0.02 -7.06 -14.86
C TYR A 69 -0.44 -6.34 -16.14
N THR A 70 0.19 -6.65 -17.27
CA THR A 70 -0.32 -6.41 -18.62
C THR A 70 -1.44 -7.37 -18.94
#